data_AF-A0A938ZJR9-F1
#
_entry.id   AF-A0A938ZJR9-F1
#
_cell.length_a   1.000
_cell.length_b   1.000
_cell.length_c   1.000
_cell.angle_alpha   90.00
_cell.angle_beta   90.00
_cell.angle_gamma   90.00
#
_symmetry.space_group_name_H-M   'P 1'
#
loop_
_entity.id
_entity.type
_entity.pdbx_description
1 polymer ?
#
loop_
_entity_poly.entity_id
_entity_poly.type
_entity_poly.pdbx_seq_one_letter_code
_entity_poly.pdbx_strand_id
1 'polypeptide(L)' 'MDTRIPECIHPVLNDYLLSLQIELPGLIEGFYIHGSIALNAFNPYLSDIDFITILLTGGQKGLGCR' A
#
# COMPACT_ATOMS: atom_id res chain seq x y z
N MET A 1 -2.69 -3.43 -12.88
CA MET A 1 -1.46 -3.07 -12.17
C MET A 1 -0.52 -2.34 -13.13
N ASP A 2 0.39 -1.51 -12.61
CA ASP A 2 1.42 -0.83 -13.41
C ASP A 2 2.39 -1.85 -14.03
N THR A 3 2.78 -1.66 -15.29
CA THR A 3 3.66 -2.58 -16.03
C THR A 3 5.10 -2.62 -15.51
N ARG A 4 5.48 -1.64 -14.67
CA ARG A 4 6.79 -1.60 -14.00
C ARG A 4 6.86 -2.49 -12.76
N ILE A 5 5.72 -2.94 -12.24
CA ILE A 5 5.68 -3.89 -11.11
C ILE A 5 5.84 -5.31 -11.68
N PRO A 6 6.85 -6.09 -11.25
CA PRO A 6 7.05 -7.46 -11.72
C PRO A 6 5.81 -8.34 -11.51
N GLU A 7 5.47 -9.17 -12.49
CA GLU A 7 4.25 -10.00 -12.47
C GLU A 7 4.18 -10.92 -11.25
N CYS A 8 5.32 -11.44 -10.79
CA CYS A 8 5.39 -12.30 -9.61
C CYS A 8 4.98 -11.60 -8.31
N ILE A 9 4.98 -10.26 -8.27
CA ILE A 9 4.57 -9.45 -7.12
C ILE A 9 3.05 -9.17 -7.13
N HIS A 10 2.38 -9.28 -8.28
CA HIS A 10 0.97 -8.89 -8.40
C HIS A 10 0.04 -9.64 -7.42
N PRO A 11 0.15 -10.97 -7.22
CA PRO A 11 -0.74 -11.69 -6.30
C PRO A 11 -0.63 -11.19 -4.87
N VAL A 12 0.60 -11.15 -4.31
CA VAL A 12 0.82 -10.72 -2.92
C VAL A 12 0.45 -9.26 -2.70
N LEU A 13 0.72 -8.39 -3.69
CA LEU A 13 0.37 -6.99 -3.58
C LEU A 13 -1.15 -6.77 -3.63
N ASN A 14 -1.89 -7.53 -4.46
CA ASN A 14 -3.34 -7.47 -4.48
C ASN A 14 -3.95 -7.96 -3.16
N ASP A 15 -3.45 -9.08 -2.63
CA ASP A 15 -3.92 -9.62 -1.34
C ASP A 15 -3.68 -8.61 -0.21
N TYR A 16 -2.50 -7.99 -0.19
CA TYR A 16 -2.17 -6.99 0.81
C TYR A 16 -3.04 -5.73 0.71
N LEU A 17 -3.26 -5.21 -0.51
CA LEU A 17 -4.14 -4.05 -0.73
C LEU A 17 -5.60 -4.36 -0.33
N LEU A 18 -6.08 -5.57 -0.61
CA LEU A 18 -7.40 -6.01 -0.17
C LEU A 18 -7.48 -6.08 1.36
N SER A 19 -6.48 -6.64 2.03
CA SER A 19 -6.41 -6.64 3.50
C SER A 19 -6.40 -5.22 4.07
N LEU A 20 -5.64 -4.29 3.49
CA LEU A 20 -5.65 -2.90 3.93
C LEU A 20 -7.03 -2.25 3.81
N GLN A 21 -7.78 -2.54 2.74
CA GLN A 21 -9.14 -2.01 2.58
C GLN A 21 -10.13 -2.59 3.60
N ILE A 22 -9.97 -3.86 3.97
CA ILE A 22 -10.82 -4.55 4.94
C ILE A 22 -10.53 -4.06 6.37
N GLU A 23 -9.24 -3.98 6.73
CA GLU A 23 -8.81 -3.67 8.10
C GLU A 23 -8.82 -2.17 8.40
N LEU A 24 -8.59 -1.32 7.39
CA LEU A 24 -8.51 0.14 7.53
C LEU A 24 -9.47 0.87 6.56
N PRO A 25 -10.79 0.57 6.60
CA PRO A 25 -11.75 1.08 5.65
C PRO A 25 -11.87 2.60 5.76
N GLY A 26 -11.71 3.28 4.63
CA GLY A 26 -11.81 4.74 4.55
C GLY A 26 -10.68 5.51 5.23
N LEU A 27 -9.62 4.85 5.68
CA LEU A 27 -8.45 5.49 6.28
C LEU A 27 -7.27 5.62 5.31
N ILE A 28 -7.17 4.75 4.30
CA ILE A 28 -6.09 4.79 3.31
C ILE A 28 -6.33 5.91 2.31
N GLU A 29 -5.45 6.90 2.27
CA GLU A 29 -5.45 7.97 1.26
C GLU A 29 -4.68 7.55 0.00
N GLY A 30 -3.56 6.85 0.20
CA GLY A 30 -2.69 6.42 -0.90
C GLY A 30 -1.75 5.31 -0.50
N PHE A 31 -1.35 4.52 -1.49
CA PHE A 31 -0.38 3.44 -1.36
C PHE A 31 0.64 3.55 -2.50
N TYR A 32 1.92 3.61 -2.14
CA TYR A 32 3.02 3.85 -3.09
C TYR A 32 4.08 2.78 -2.95
N ILE A 33 4.48 2.20 -4.08
CA ILE A 33 5.65 1.31 -4.14
C ILE A 33 6.92 2.16 -4.16
N HIS A 34 7.91 1.74 -3.37
CA HIS A 34 9.23 2.35 -3.29
C HIS A 34 10.33 1.31 -3.52
N GLY A 35 11.59 1.68 -3.34
CA GLY A 35 12.71 0.74 -3.33
C GLY A 35 13.02 0.15 -4.70
N SER A 36 13.54 -1.08 -4.70
CA SER A 36 14.08 -1.74 -5.90
C SER A 36 13.04 -1.91 -7.02
N ILE A 37 11.77 -2.10 -6.68
CA ILE A 37 10.67 -2.19 -7.66
C ILE A 37 10.50 -0.83 -8.37
N ALA A 38 10.44 0.26 -7.61
CA ALA A 38 10.28 1.60 -8.19
C ALA A 38 11.50 2.03 -9.05
N LEU A 39 12.68 1.51 -8.72
CA LEU A 39 13.93 1.74 -9.46
C LEU A 39 14.14 0.76 -10.63
N ASN A 40 13.18 -0.14 -10.90
CA ASN A 40 13.27 -1.16 -11.93
C ASN A 40 14.52 -2.08 -11.76
N ALA A 41 14.92 -2.32 -10.51
CA ALA A 41 16.09 -3.08 -10.08
C ALA A 41 15.72 -4.24 -9.14
N PHE A 42 14.45 -4.68 -9.16
CA PHE A 42 13.95 -5.76 -8.34
C PHE A 42 14.59 -7.11 -8.71
N ASN A 43 15.04 -7.84 -7.69
CA ASN A 43 15.51 -9.22 -7.82
C ASN A 43 14.55 -10.16 -7.06
N PRO A 44 13.91 -11.13 -7.72
CA PRO A 44 12.89 -11.99 -7.10
C PRO A 44 13.39 -12.88 -5.96
N TYR A 45 14.70 -13.04 -5.81
CA TYR A 45 15.30 -13.88 -4.78
C TYR A 45 15.97 -13.09 -3.65
N LEU A 46 16.19 -11.79 -3.84
CA LEU A 46 16.99 -10.96 -2.92
C LEU A 46 16.29 -9.67 -2.48
N SER A 47 15.33 -9.19 -3.25
CA SER A 47 14.65 -7.93 -2.97
C SER A 47 13.41 -8.13 -2.12
N ASP A 48 13.23 -7.23 -1.17
CA ASP A 48 11.99 -7.04 -0.44
C ASP A 48 10.98 -6.21 -1.27
N ILE A 49 9.78 -6.00 -0.71
CA ILE A 49 8.74 -5.12 -1.27
C ILE A 49 8.62 -3.90 -0.36
N ASP A 50 9.23 -2.79 -0.74
CA ASP A 50 9.13 -1.53 -0.01
C ASP A 50 7.89 -0.74 -0.45
N PHE A 51 7.13 -0.24 0.52
CA PHE A 51 5.97 0.61 0.25
C PHE A 51 5.80 1.70 1.32
N ILE A 52 5.05 2.73 0.94
CA ILE A 52 4.62 3.81 1.82
C ILE A 52 3.10 3.94 1.70
N THR A 53 2.42 3.94 2.84
CA THR A 53 0.97 4.15 2.92
C THR A 53 0.69 5.49 3.58
N ILE A 54 -0.09 6.34 2.91
CA ILE A 54 -0.59 7.59 3.47
C ILE A 54 -1.95 7.31 4.08
N LEU A 55 -2.10 7.72 5.34
CA LEU A 55 -3.34 7.60 6.08
C LEU A 55 -4.00 8.97 6.22
N LEU A 56 -5.31 9.00 6.04
CA LEU A 56 -6.12 10.15 6.40
C LEU A 56 -6.06 10.33 7.92
N THR A 57 -5.32 11.32 8.39
CA THR A 57 -5.44 11.76 9.78
C THR A 57 -6.72 12.58 9.90
N GLY A 58 -7.84 11.92 10.20
CA GLY A 58 -9.02 12.60 10.67
C GLY A 58 -8.70 13.24 12.02
N GLY A 59 -8.44 14.55 12.05
CA GLY A 59 -8.60 15.33 13.27
C GLY A 59 -9.97 14.97 13.83
N GLN A 60 -10.00 14.53 15.10
CA GLN A 60 -11.21 14.17 15.83
C GLN A 60 -12.34 15.14 15.44
N LYS A 61 -13.26 14.73 14.56
CA LYS A 61 -14.56 15.40 14.51
C LYS A 61 -15.18 15.01 15.84
N GLY A 62 -15.03 15.91 16.81
CA GLY A 62 -15.52 15.72 18.16
C GLY A 62 -16.90 15.09 18.08
N LEU A 63 -17.05 13.95 18.74
CA LEU A 63 -18.37 13.50 19.16
C LEU A 63 -18.95 14.68 19.94
N GLY A 64 -19.77 15.49 19.26
CA GLY A 64 -20.58 16.49 19.90
C GLY A 64 -21.44 15.75 20.91
N CYS A 65 -21.34 16.14 22.18
CA CYS A 65 -22.28 15.75 23.21
C CYS A 65 -23.71 15.84 22.64
N ARG A 66 -24.41 14.71 22.66
CA ARG A 66 -25.87 14.67 22.70
C ARG A 66 -26.25 14.04 24.02
#